data_AF-A0A140NTW6-F1
#
_entry.id   AF-A0A140NTW6-F1
#
_cell.length_a   1.000
_cell.length_b   1.000
_cell.length_c   1.000
_cell.angle_alpha   90.00
_cell.angle_beta   90.00
_cell.angle_gamma   90.00
#
_symmetry.space_group_name_H-M   'P 1'
#
loop_
_entity.id
_entity.type
_entity.pdbx_description
1 polymer ?
#
loop_
_entity_poly.entity_id
_entity_poly.type
_entity_poly.pdbx_seq_one_letter_code
_entity_poly.pdbx_strand_id
1 'polypeptide(L)'
;MPIMIPIADVIGITRQTAVLAFQMGDGITNLFTPTSASLMAGLAIAGVSWGKWMKWFGKLFLLWIIIGIIACMIATSINYGPF
;
A
#
# COMPACT_ATOMS: atom_id res chain seq x y z
N MET A 1 5.62 -10.42 -10.25
CA MET A 1 4.15 -10.25 -10.36
C MET A 1 3.60 -10.95 -11.63
N PRO A 2 3.65 -12.28 -11.72
CA PRO A 2 3.25 -13.02 -12.93
C PRO A 2 1.76 -12.90 -13.27
N ILE A 3 0.89 -12.68 -12.26
CA ILE A 3 -0.56 -12.55 -12.44
C ILE A 3 -0.96 -11.09 -12.74
N MET A 4 -0.31 -10.10 -12.13
CA MET A 4 -0.68 -8.69 -12.31
C MET A 4 -0.26 -8.14 -13.68
N ILE A 5 0.80 -8.69 -14.29
CA ILE A 5 1.27 -8.27 -15.62
C ILE A 5 0.20 -8.48 -16.71
N PRO A 6 -0.36 -9.69 -16.92
CA PRO A 6 -1.37 -9.89 -17.96
C PRO A 6 -2.65 -9.10 -17.66
N ILE A 7 -2.99 -8.87 -16.39
CA ILE A 7 -4.14 -8.04 -16.02
C ILE A 7 -3.90 -6.57 -16.40
N ALA A 8 -2.70 -6.05 -16.12
CA ALA A 8 -2.31 -4.70 -16.50
C ALA A 8 -2.35 -4.50 -18.03
N ASP A 9 -1.79 -5.47 -18.77
CA ASP A 9 -1.77 -5.45 -20.24
C ASP A 9 -3.20 -5.50 -20.84
N VAL A 10 -4.15 -6.25 -20.24
CA VAL A 10 -5.55 -6.32 -20.70
C VAL A 10 -6.36 -5.06 -20.39
N ILE A 11 -6.10 -4.40 -19.25
CA ILE A 11 -6.79 -3.18 -18.83
C ILE A 11 -6.17 -1.92 -19.47
N GLY A 12 -5.01 -2.06 -20.12
CA GLY A 12 -4.33 -0.97 -20.82
C GLY A 12 -3.58 -0.02 -19.88
N ILE A 13 -3.15 -0.50 -18.71
CA ILE A 13 -2.28 0.25 -17.79
C ILE A 13 -0.85 -0.27 -17.86
N THR A 14 0.13 0.61 -17.64
CA THR A 14 1.54 0.20 -17.66
C THR A 14 1.84 -0.77 -16.52
N ARG A 15 2.80 -1.66 -16.75
CA ARG A 15 3.23 -2.64 -15.74
C ARG A 15 3.80 -1.97 -14.50
N GLN A 16 4.46 -0.82 -14.67
CA GLN A 16 4.97 -0.01 -13.56
C GLN A 16 3.85 0.60 -12.72
N THR A 17 2.74 1.01 -13.34
CA THR A 17 1.56 1.48 -12.59
C THR A 17 0.98 0.35 -11.74
N ALA A 18 0.94 -0.87 -12.26
CA ALA A 18 0.52 -2.04 -11.49
C ALA A 18 1.49 -2.36 -10.32
N VAL A 19 2.80 -2.20 -10.53
CA VAL A 19 3.83 -2.32 -9.48
C VAL A 19 3.66 -1.27 -8.40
N LEU A 20 3.45 -0.01 -8.79
CA LEU A 20 3.24 1.09 -7.87
C LEU A 20 1.98 0.88 -7.03
N ALA A 21 0.87 0.48 -7.66
CA ALA A 21 -0.38 0.17 -6.96
C ALA A 21 -0.19 -0.95 -5.94
N PHE A 22 0.56 -2.01 -6.31
CA PHE A 22 0.88 -3.10 -5.39
C PHE A 22 1.72 -2.63 -4.21
N GLN A 23 2.82 -1.89 -4.46
CA GLN A 23 3.70 -1.41 -3.39
C GLN A 23 2.98 -0.47 -2.42
N MET A 24 2.14 0.43 -2.95
CA MET A 24 1.37 1.36 -2.15
C MET A 24 0.35 0.63 -1.26
N GLY A 25 -0.32 -0.40 -1.80
CA GLY A 25 -1.25 -1.24 -1.04
C GLY A 25 -0.55 -2.06 0.03
N ASP A 26 0.51 -2.80 -0.33
CA ASP A 26 1.25 -3.68 0.57
C ASP A 26 1.95 -2.90 1.70
N GLY A 27 2.68 -1.84 1.35
CA GLY A 27 3.42 -1.04 2.32
C GLY A 27 2.54 -0.42 3.41
N ILE A 28 1.39 0.17 3.01
CA ILE A 28 0.49 0.85 3.95
C ILE A 28 -0.25 -0.17 4.84
N THR A 29 -0.72 -1.28 4.27
CA THR A 29 -1.49 -2.29 5.02
C THR A 29 -0.65 -3.09 6.01
N ASN A 30 0.64 -3.27 5.75
CA ASN A 30 1.56 -3.93 6.70
C ASN A 30 1.74 -3.19 8.03
N LEU A 31 1.37 -1.91 8.12
CA LEU A 31 1.39 -1.12 9.36
C LEU A 31 0.06 -1.13 10.13
N PHE A 32 -0.96 -1.74 9.53
CA PHE A 32 -2.31 -1.87 10.10
C PHE A 32 -2.59 -3.31 10.55
N THR A 33 -2.17 -4.30 9.76
CA THR A 33 -2.52 -5.71 9.96
C THR A 33 -1.78 -6.34 11.15
N PRO A 34 -2.47 -7.06 12.06
CA PRO A 34 -1.85 -7.66 13.25
C PRO A 34 -0.95 -8.86 12.92
N THR A 35 -0.99 -9.37 11.69
CA THR A 35 -0.15 -10.48 11.22
C THR A 35 1.22 -10.00 10.72
N SER A 36 1.46 -8.69 10.68
CA SER A 36 2.75 -8.12 10.30
C SER A 36 3.76 -8.30 11.43
N ALA A 37 4.75 -9.17 11.21
CA ALA A 37 5.80 -9.45 12.19
C ALA A 37 6.58 -8.19 12.56
N SER A 38 6.89 -7.34 11.58
CA SER A 38 7.62 -6.09 11.77
C SER A 38 6.86 -5.12 12.67
N LEU A 39 5.55 -4.97 12.44
CA LEU A 39 4.70 -4.12 13.28
C LEU A 39 4.62 -4.65 14.70
N MET A 40 4.33 -5.94 14.87
CA MET A 40 4.15 -6.54 16.18
C MET A 40 5.45 -6.54 17.00
N ALA A 41 6.60 -6.74 16.36
CA ALA A 41 7.90 -6.60 17.01
C ALA A 41 8.17 -5.17 17.50
N GLY A 42 7.90 -4.16 16.66
CA GLY A 42 8.03 -2.75 17.05
C GLY A 42 7.10 -2.37 18.21
N LEU A 43 5.85 -2.83 18.17
CA LEU A 43 4.87 -2.61 19.23
C LEU A 43 5.26 -3.29 20.55
N ALA A 44 5.83 -4.50 20.48
CA ALA A 44 6.32 -5.22 21.65
C ALA A 44 7.48 -4.46 22.34
N ILE A 45 8.43 -3.94 21.57
CA ILE A 45 9.54 -3.14 22.09
C ILE A 45 9.03 -1.83 22.70
N ALA A 46 8.05 -1.18 22.06
CA ALA A 46 7.46 0.06 22.55
C ALA A 46 6.48 -0.14 23.74
N GLY A 47 6.14 -1.39 24.10
CA GLY A 47 5.15 -1.69 25.15
C GLY A 47 3.72 -1.24 24.80
N VAL A 48 3.39 -1.11 23.51
CA VAL A 48 2.08 -0.63 23.03
C VAL A 48 1.25 -1.81 22.54
N SER A 49 0.00 -1.92 22.99
CA SER A 49 -0.92 -2.93 22.46
C SER A 49 -1.41 -2.54 21.05
N TRP A 50 -1.57 -3.53 20.18
CA TRP A 50 -2.04 -3.32 18.81
C TRP A 50 -3.37 -2.55 18.73
N GLY A 51 -4.31 -2.81 19.64
CA GLY A 51 -5.58 -2.08 19.68
C GLY A 51 -5.44 -0.58 19.99
N LYS A 52 -4.44 -0.20 20.80
CA LYS A 52 -4.11 1.22 21.05
C LYS A 52 -3.44 1.83 19.82
N TRP A 53 -2.51 1.11 19.21
CA TRP A 53 -1.84 1.51 17.97
C TRP A 53 -2.85 1.78 16.86
N MET A 54 -3.78 0.87 16.58
CA MET A 54 -4.74 1.01 15.50
C MET A 54 -5.68 2.21 15.68
N LYS A 55 -6.10 2.51 16.92
CA LYS A 55 -6.92 3.71 17.19
C LYS A 55 -6.16 5.00 16.93
N TRP A 56 -4.86 5.02 17.21
CA TRP A 56 -3.98 6.15 16.95
C TRP A 56 -3.63 6.28 15.47
N PHE A 57 -3.18 5.19 14.86
CA PHE A 57 -2.72 5.10 13.48
C PHE A 57 -3.86 5.17 12.46
N GLY A 58 -5.10 4.81 12.82
CA GLY A 58 -6.21 4.71 11.89
C GLY A 58 -6.51 5.99 11.09
N LYS A 59 -6.38 7.17 11.70
CA LYS A 59 -6.54 8.45 10.98
C LYS A 59 -5.42 8.67 9.96
N LEU A 60 -4.17 8.35 10.34
CA LEU A 60 -3.00 8.46 9.47
C LEU A 60 -3.06 7.44 8.32
N PHE A 61 -3.49 6.22 8.62
CA PHE A 61 -3.75 5.17 7.64
C PHE A 61 -4.73 5.62 6.56
N LEU A 62 -5.85 6.23 6.95
CA LEU A 62 -6.84 6.74 6.00
C LEU A 62 -6.25 7.84 5.10
N LEU A 63 -5.47 8.76 5.68
CA LEU A 63 -4.79 9.81 4.93
C LEU A 63 -3.78 9.21 3.92
N TRP A 64 -3.02 8.20 4.33
CA TRP A 64 -2.07 7.52 3.44
C TRP A 64 -2.75 6.73 2.33
N ILE A 65 -3.89 6.10 2.59
CA ILE A 65 -4.70 5.49 1.52
C ILE A 65 -5.14 6.53 0.50
N ILE A 66 -5.60 7.70 0.95
CA ILE A 66 -6.01 8.78 0.04
C ILE A 66 -4.83 9.23 -0.83
N ILE A 67 -3.66 9.45 -0.22
CA ILE A 67 -2.44 9.80 -0.96
C ILE A 67 -2.08 8.71 -1.97
N GLY A 68 -2.15 7.44 -1.57
CA GLY A 68 -1.86 6.30 -2.43
C GLY A 68 -2.80 6.21 -3.63
N ILE A 69 -4.10 6.43 -3.42
CA ILE A 69 -5.11 6.50 -4.49
C ILE A 69 -4.81 7.64 -5.46
N ILE A 70 -4.51 8.84 -4.93
CA ILE A 70 -4.15 10.00 -5.76
C ILE A 70 -2.88 9.72 -6.57
N ALA A 71 -1.85 9.14 -5.96
CA ALA A 71 -0.63 8.75 -6.65
C ALA A 71 -0.90 7.74 -7.78
N CYS A 72 -1.75 6.74 -7.54
CA CYS A 72 -2.13 5.77 -8.58
C CYS A 72 -2.96 6.41 -9.72
N MET A 73 -3.87 7.34 -9.40
CA MET A 73 -4.64 8.07 -10.41
C MET A 73 -3.73 8.92 -11.29
N ILE A 74 -2.76 9.63 -10.70
CA ILE A 74 -1.77 10.42 -11.44
C ILE A 74 -0.89 9.51 -12.29
N ALA A 75 -0.40 8.40 -11.73
CA ALA A 75 0.43 7.45 -12.46
C ALA A 75 -0.30 6.86 -13.68
N THR A 76 -1.59 6.59 -13.54
CA THR A 76 -2.44 6.10 -14.64
C THR A 76 -2.66 7.17 -15.70
N SER A 77 -2.89 8.44 -15.32
CA SER A 77 -3.15 9.52 -16.27
C SER A 77 -1.93 9.92 -17.09
N ILE A 78 -0.72 9.82 -16.53
CA ILE A 78 0.53 10.16 -17.22
C ILE A 78 1.16 8.97 -17.97
N ASN A 79 0.53 7.79 -17.95
CA ASN A 79 1.12 6.53 -18.42
C ASN A 79 2.52 6.29 -17.81
N TYR A 80 2.57 6.26 -16.47
CA TYR A 80 3.83 6.22 -15.73
C TYR A 80 4.64 4.94 -16.01
N GLY A 81 5.90 5.13 -16.39
CA GLY A 81 6.88 4.06 -16.57
C GLY A 81 7.00 3.57 -18.02
N PRO A 82 8.11 2.91 -18.37
CA PRO A 82 8.28 2.30 -19.68
C PRO A 82 7.39 1.06 -19.80
N PHE A 83 6.50 1.08 -20.79
CA PHE A 83 5.73 -0.05 -21.35
C PHE A 83 5.35 -1.16 -20.35
#